data_AF-A0A5N5PD04-F1
#
_entry.id   AF-A0A5N5PD04-F1
#
_cell.length_a   1.000
_cell.length_b   1.000
_cell.length_c   1.000
_cell.angle_alpha   90.00
_cell.angle_beta   90.00
_cell.angle_gamma   90.00
#
_symmetry.space_group_name_H-M   'P 1'
#
loop_
_entity.id
_entity.type
_entity.pdbx_description
1 polymer ?
#
loop_
_entity_poly.entity_id
_entity_poly.type
_entity_poly.pdbx_seq_one_letter_code
_entity_poly.pdbx_strand_id
1 'polypeptide(L)'
;MLKHREDHLQSCFTTIREIESITGHGSWGQGIIADGNPTGTIELTAKLGRALNTVANVYKHLNMVDLMWKHLEAMSLQMAATDISDGVRASNNSIMEAIGILRQQSLQARDQAQYLEVRIRSQSSVLFSLLTHNDAKVNIRVANASVELAAAARRDGSSMKTIAVLTMAFLPATFFAAFFSIPSLGWVEPDKFPLFWACTLPVTAATFMLWAGVTQREAMRRLVRDIASRRRERREDTSKWKLSPRKTEAEMGREEEERRMEELRRDHEIQLEDWT
;
A
#
# COMPACT_ATOMS: atom_id res chain seq x y z
N MET A 1 -5.14 -30.27 -35.60
CA MET A 1 -5.44 -29.00 -34.90
C MET A 1 -6.12 -29.22 -33.55
N LEU A 2 -7.19 -30.03 -33.47
CA LEU A 2 -7.91 -30.34 -32.22
C LEU A 2 -7.03 -31.01 -31.15
N LYS A 3 -6.28 -32.06 -31.52
CA LYS A 3 -5.34 -32.77 -30.63
C LYS A 3 -4.31 -31.84 -29.98
N HIS A 4 -3.71 -30.96 -30.78
CA HIS A 4 -2.71 -30.02 -30.30
C HIS A 4 -3.29 -29.02 -29.26
N ARG A 5 -4.53 -28.58 -29.44
CA ARG A 5 -5.22 -27.70 -28.48
C ARG A 5 -5.50 -28.41 -27.16
N GLU A 6 -5.92 -29.67 -27.24
CA GLU A 6 -6.17 -30.51 -26.07
C GLU A 6 -4.87 -30.73 -25.28
N ASP A 7 -3.75 -31.00 -25.96
CA ASP A 7 -2.43 -31.10 -25.35
C ASP A 7 -2.03 -29.81 -24.60
N HIS A 8 -2.32 -28.63 -25.17
CA HIS A 8 -2.06 -27.34 -24.51
C HIS A 8 -2.91 -27.11 -23.26
N LEU A 9 -4.20 -27.47 -23.31
CA LEU A 9 -5.09 -27.35 -22.15
C LEU A 9 -4.71 -28.35 -21.05
N GLN A 10 -4.32 -29.57 -21.42
CA GLN A 10 -3.80 -30.57 -20.48
C GLN A 10 -2.49 -30.11 -19.83
N SER A 11 -1.57 -29.52 -20.59
CA SER A 11 -0.33 -28.95 -20.06
C SER A 11 -0.60 -27.79 -19.08
N CYS A 12 -1.58 -26.94 -19.37
CA CYS A 12 -2.00 -25.89 -18.45
C CYS A 12 -2.61 -26.49 -17.17
N PHE A 13 -3.44 -27.52 -17.30
CA PHE A 13 -4.04 -28.23 -16.17
C PHE A 13 -3.00 -28.89 -15.26
N THR A 14 -1.98 -29.55 -15.83
CA THR A 14 -0.89 -30.14 -15.04
C THR A 14 -0.07 -29.06 -14.34
N THR A 15 0.21 -27.95 -15.01
CA THR A 15 0.92 -26.80 -14.43
C THR A 15 0.15 -26.22 -13.24
N ILE A 16 -1.17 -26.08 -13.35
CA ILE A 16 -2.01 -25.57 -12.26
C ILE A 16 -2.06 -26.56 -11.10
N ARG A 17 -2.16 -27.86 -11.36
CA ARG A 17 -2.07 -28.89 -10.31
C ARG A 17 -0.74 -28.87 -9.57
N GLU A 18 0.37 -28.68 -10.29
CA GLU A 18 1.69 -28.53 -9.68
C GLU A 18 1.71 -27.30 -8.76
N ILE A 19 1.26 -26.14 -9.25
CA ILE A 19 1.18 -24.91 -8.46
C ILE A 19 0.30 -25.12 -7.22
N GLU A 20 -0.86 -25.74 -7.37
CA GLU A 20 -1.79 -26.05 -6.28
C GLU A 20 -1.20 -27.00 -5.22
N SER A 21 -0.44 -28.00 -5.66
CA SER A 21 0.24 -28.92 -4.75
C SER A 21 1.31 -28.20 -3.93
N ILE A 22 2.00 -27.23 -4.55
CA ILE A 22 3.04 -26.46 -3.89
C ILE A 22 2.40 -25.44 -2.94
N THR A 23 1.40 -24.68 -3.38
CA THR A 23 0.71 -23.67 -2.57
C THR A 23 -0.17 -24.27 -1.47
N GLY A 24 -0.65 -25.51 -1.64
CA GLY A 24 -1.62 -26.12 -0.72
C GLY A 24 -3.04 -25.62 -0.83
N HIS A 25 -3.33 -24.83 -1.85
CA HIS A 25 -4.65 -24.24 -2.06
C HIS A 25 -5.41 -24.96 -3.19
N GLY A 26 -5.10 -26.24 -3.40
CA GLY A 26 -5.80 -27.15 -4.31
C GLY A 26 -6.82 -28.04 -3.59
N SER A 27 -7.58 -28.81 -4.35
CA SER A 27 -8.61 -29.72 -3.82
C SER A 27 -8.09 -30.91 -2.99
N TRP A 28 -6.77 -31.17 -3.00
CA TRP A 28 -6.19 -32.41 -2.45
C TRP A 28 -4.83 -32.25 -1.75
N GLY A 29 -4.47 -31.09 -1.18
CA GLY A 29 -3.13 -30.90 -0.61
C GLY A 29 -3.06 -30.06 0.67
N GLN A 30 -2.29 -30.54 1.66
CA GLN A 30 -1.67 -29.68 2.68
C GLN A 30 -0.44 -29.02 2.05
N GLY A 31 -0.42 -27.68 1.97
CA GLY A 31 0.60 -26.93 1.22
C GLY A 31 2.02 -27.02 1.74
N ILE A 32 2.97 -26.98 0.80
CA ILE A 32 4.42 -27.03 1.07
C ILE A 32 5.01 -25.62 1.26
N ILE A 33 4.38 -24.55 0.76
CA ILE A 33 4.78 -23.16 1.12
C ILE A 33 4.33 -22.81 2.55
N ALA A 34 4.80 -23.58 3.52
CA ALA A 34 5.01 -23.13 4.89
C ALA A 34 6.33 -22.33 5.00
N ASP A 35 7.25 -22.53 4.06
CA ASP A 35 8.58 -21.92 4.08
C ASP A 35 8.60 -20.68 3.19
N GLY A 36 8.66 -19.50 3.82
CA GLY A 36 8.62 -18.19 3.18
C GLY A 36 9.81 -17.87 2.26
N ASN A 37 10.09 -18.70 1.25
CA ASN A 37 11.06 -18.45 0.19
C ASN A 37 10.41 -17.61 -0.93
N PRO A 38 10.73 -16.30 -1.05
CA PRO A 38 10.13 -15.42 -2.05
C PRO A 38 10.53 -15.78 -3.49
N THR A 39 11.64 -16.50 -3.68
CA THR A 39 12.10 -16.93 -5.01
C THR A 39 11.15 -17.96 -5.61
N GLY A 40 10.61 -18.87 -4.78
CA GLY A 40 9.66 -19.88 -5.21
C GLY A 40 8.31 -19.28 -5.60
N THR A 41 7.82 -18.28 -4.87
CA THR A 41 6.54 -17.62 -5.20
C THR A 41 6.61 -16.86 -6.51
N ILE A 42 7.73 -16.17 -6.80
CA ILE A 42 7.92 -15.46 -8.08
C ILE A 42 7.93 -16.43 -9.27
N GLU A 43 8.63 -17.56 -9.15
CA GLU A 43 8.67 -18.57 -10.21
C GLU A 43 7.27 -19.15 -10.49
N LEU A 44 6.50 -19.44 -9.44
CA LEU A 44 5.13 -19.92 -9.54
C LEU A 44 4.22 -18.89 -10.20
N THR A 45 4.35 -17.61 -9.86
CA THR A 45 3.59 -16.52 -10.51
C THR A 45 3.92 -16.45 -12.00
N ALA A 46 5.19 -16.62 -12.38
CA ALA A 46 5.61 -16.64 -13.79
C ALA A 46 5.05 -17.86 -14.54
N LYS A 47 5.08 -19.06 -13.94
CA LYS A 47 4.46 -20.28 -14.50
C LYS A 47 2.95 -20.09 -14.68
N LEU A 48 2.28 -19.52 -13.68
CA LEU A 48 0.84 -19.25 -13.72
C LEU A 48 0.47 -18.24 -14.81
N GLY A 49 1.25 -17.17 -14.95
CA GLY A 49 1.05 -16.16 -16.00
C GLY A 49 1.17 -16.73 -17.41
N ARG A 50 2.13 -17.65 -17.63
CA ARG A 50 2.24 -18.36 -18.92
C ARG A 50 1.00 -19.23 -19.20
N ALA A 51 0.53 -19.98 -18.21
CA ALA A 51 -0.69 -20.79 -18.33
C ALA A 51 -1.92 -19.92 -18.63
N LEU A 52 -2.06 -18.77 -17.96
CA LEU A 52 -3.14 -17.81 -18.22
C LEU A 52 -3.13 -17.33 -19.67
N ASN A 53 -1.95 -16.96 -20.18
CA ASN A 53 -1.84 -16.46 -21.54
C ASN A 53 -2.19 -17.54 -22.58
N THR A 54 -1.77 -18.78 -22.35
CA THR A 54 -2.15 -19.91 -23.21
C THR A 54 -3.66 -20.14 -23.20
N VAL A 55 -4.30 -20.15 -22.02
CA VAL A 55 -5.76 -20.33 -21.90
C VAL A 55 -6.52 -19.17 -22.54
N ALA A 56 -6.09 -17.93 -22.33
CA ALA A 56 -6.69 -16.76 -22.95
C ALA A 56 -6.60 -16.81 -24.49
N ASN A 57 -5.48 -17.27 -25.03
CA ASN A 57 -5.31 -17.44 -26.47
C ASN A 57 -6.25 -18.54 -27.02
N VAL A 58 -6.36 -19.68 -26.32
CA VAL A 58 -7.32 -20.75 -26.67
C VAL A 58 -8.75 -20.24 -26.63
N TYR A 59 -9.13 -19.50 -25.58
CA TYR A 59 -10.46 -18.92 -25.45
C TYR A 59 -10.79 -17.96 -26.59
N LYS A 60 -9.84 -17.09 -26.97
CA LYS A 60 -9.99 -16.18 -28.12
C LYS A 60 -10.25 -16.95 -29.41
N HIS A 61 -9.49 -18.02 -29.67
CA HIS A 61 -9.69 -18.85 -30.86
C HIS A 61 -11.05 -19.56 -30.86
N LEU A 62 -11.50 -20.06 -29.71
CA LEU A 62 -12.82 -20.70 -29.60
C LEU A 62 -13.97 -19.71 -29.82
N ASN A 63 -13.83 -18.47 -29.34
CA ASN A 63 -14.81 -17.42 -29.60
C ASN A 63 -14.86 -17.03 -31.09
N MET A 64 -13.70 -17.03 -31.77
CA MET A 64 -13.63 -16.82 -33.21
C MET A 64 -14.34 -17.95 -33.98
N VAL A 65 -14.14 -19.21 -33.57
CA VAL A 65 -14.84 -20.37 -34.16
C VAL A 65 -16.35 -20.27 -33.96
N ASP A 66 -16.83 -19.84 -32.79
CA ASP A 66 -18.26 -19.63 -32.52
C ASP A 66 -18.87 -18.52 -33.41
N LEU A 67 -18.13 -17.43 -33.63
CA LEU A 67 -18.55 -16.36 -34.53
C LEU A 67 -18.59 -16.80 -36.00
N MET A 68 -17.57 -17.54 -36.46
CA MET A 68 -17.54 -18.13 -37.79
C MET A 68 -18.71 -19.10 -37.99
N TRP A 69 -19.02 -19.90 -36.96
CA TRP A 69 -20.14 -20.82 -36.97
C TRP A 69 -21.48 -20.10 -37.19
N LYS A 70 -21.75 -19.04 -36.40
CA LYS A 70 -22.97 -18.24 -36.55
C LYS A 70 -23.13 -17.65 -37.96
N HIS A 71 -22.01 -17.27 -38.58
CA HIS A 71 -22.01 -16.79 -39.96
C HIS A 71 -22.31 -17.88 -41.00
N LEU A 72 -21.71 -19.07 -40.83
CA LEU A 72 -21.98 -20.25 -41.67
C LEU A 72 -23.43 -20.73 -41.55
N GLU A 73 -24.00 -20.71 -40.35
CA GLU A 73 -25.40 -21.05 -40.09
C GLU A 73 -26.34 -20.10 -40.85
N ALA A 74 -26.10 -18.79 -40.77
CA ALA A 74 -26.85 -17.79 -41.52
C ALA A 74 -26.77 -17.99 -43.05
N MET A 75 -25.59 -18.37 -43.56
CA MET A 75 -25.39 -18.66 -44.99
C MET A 75 -26.09 -19.94 -45.43
N SER A 76 -26.07 -21.00 -44.60
CA SER A 76 -26.74 -22.26 -44.90
C SER A 76 -28.26 -22.11 -45.01
N LEU A 77 -28.86 -21.26 -44.17
CA LEU A 77 -30.29 -20.95 -44.20
C LEU A 77 -30.69 -20.19 -45.48
N GLN A 78 -29.81 -19.32 -46.00
CA GLN A 78 -30.02 -18.65 -47.30
C GLN A 78 -29.93 -19.64 -48.47
N MET A 79 -29.02 -20.61 -48.39
CA MET A 79 -28.79 -21.59 -49.46
C MET A 79 -29.89 -22.66 -49.53
N ALA A 80 -30.50 -23.01 -48.39
CA ALA A 80 -31.63 -23.94 -48.30
C ALA A 80 -32.92 -23.46 -49.01
N ALA A 81 -33.00 -22.17 -49.35
CA ALA A 81 -34.11 -21.59 -50.13
C ALA A 81 -33.96 -21.80 -51.66
N THR A 82 -32.87 -22.41 -52.12
CA THR A 82 -32.59 -22.64 -53.54
C THR A 82 -32.95 -24.09 -53.90
N ASP A 83 -33.53 -24.33 -55.08
CA ASP A 83 -33.91 -25.67 -55.54
C ASP A 83 -32.67 -26.46 -55.98
N ILE A 84 -32.31 -27.51 -55.23
CA ILE A 84 -31.06 -28.27 -55.42
C ILE A 84 -31.35 -29.78 -55.50
N SER A 85 -30.74 -30.45 -56.49
CA SER A 85 -30.73 -31.90 -56.74
C SER A 85 -30.56 -32.78 -55.48
N ASP A 86 -31.27 -33.91 -55.44
CA ASP A 86 -31.31 -34.87 -54.32
C ASP A 86 -29.93 -35.39 -53.86
N GLY A 87 -28.97 -35.55 -54.78
CA GLY A 87 -27.61 -35.98 -54.44
C GLY A 87 -26.84 -34.94 -53.64
N VAL A 88 -27.06 -33.64 -53.92
CA VAL A 88 -26.46 -32.53 -53.18
C VAL A 88 -27.11 -32.39 -51.81
N ARG A 89 -28.42 -32.66 -51.69
CA ARG A 89 -29.14 -32.67 -50.42
C ARG A 89 -28.59 -33.72 -49.44
N ALA A 90 -28.31 -34.93 -49.91
CA ALA A 90 -27.71 -35.99 -49.08
C ALA A 90 -26.29 -35.63 -48.60
N SER A 91 -25.45 -35.09 -49.47
CA SER A 91 -24.11 -34.61 -49.08
C SER A 91 -24.16 -33.42 -48.13
N ASN A 92 -25.15 -32.54 -48.27
CA ASN A 92 -25.32 -31.40 -47.38
C ASN A 92 -25.71 -31.86 -45.97
N ASN A 93 -26.56 -32.88 -45.85
CA ASN A 93 -26.98 -33.43 -44.55
C ASN A 93 -25.82 -34.08 -43.78
N SER A 94 -24.94 -34.85 -44.45
CA SER A 94 -23.78 -35.46 -43.79
C SER A 94 -22.73 -34.43 -43.37
N ILE A 95 -22.54 -33.37 -44.17
CA ILE A 95 -21.69 -32.23 -43.81
C ILE A 95 -22.27 -31.52 -42.58
N MET A 96 -23.58 -31.28 -42.53
CA MET A 96 -24.24 -30.65 -41.38
C MET A 96 -24.14 -31.48 -40.10
N GLU A 97 -24.22 -32.81 -40.18
CA GLU A 97 -24.05 -33.70 -39.04
C GLU A 97 -22.60 -33.66 -38.50
N ALA A 98 -21.60 -33.79 -39.38
CA ALA A 98 -20.19 -33.71 -39.00
C ALA A 98 -19.84 -32.35 -38.39
N ILE A 99 -20.42 -31.29 -38.94
CA ILE A 99 -20.30 -29.92 -38.44
C ILE A 99 -20.94 -29.76 -37.05
N GLY A 100 -22.11 -30.37 -36.81
CA GLY A 100 -22.77 -30.35 -35.51
C GLY A 100 -21.91 -30.96 -34.40
N ILE A 101 -21.21 -32.06 -34.72
CA ILE A 101 -20.24 -32.68 -33.81
C ILE A 101 -19.07 -31.74 -33.51
N LEU A 102 -18.50 -31.09 -34.53
CA LEU A 102 -17.40 -30.13 -34.35
C LEU A 102 -17.82 -28.91 -33.52
N ARG A 103 -19.05 -28.42 -33.70
CA ARG A 103 -19.64 -27.36 -32.87
C ARG A 103 -19.70 -27.79 -31.41
N GLN A 104 -20.24 -28.98 -31.14
CA GLN A 104 -20.35 -29.50 -29.79
C GLN A 104 -18.97 -29.62 -29.11
N GLN A 105 -17.97 -30.10 -29.84
CA GLN A 105 -16.59 -30.18 -29.34
C GLN A 105 -15.99 -28.79 -29.07
N SER A 106 -16.29 -27.79 -29.90
CA SER A 106 -15.83 -26.41 -29.69
C SER A 106 -16.47 -25.77 -28.45
N LEU A 107 -17.76 -26.00 -28.23
CA LEU A 107 -18.48 -25.55 -27.03
C LEU A 107 -17.90 -26.20 -25.77
N GLN A 108 -17.68 -27.51 -25.79
CA GLN A 108 -17.08 -28.21 -24.67
C GLN A 108 -15.65 -27.71 -24.36
N ALA A 109 -14.84 -27.46 -25.39
CA ALA A 109 -13.50 -26.89 -25.20
C ALA A 109 -13.55 -25.47 -24.61
N ARG A 110 -14.59 -24.69 -24.91
CA ARG A 110 -14.81 -23.36 -24.36
C ARG A 110 -15.11 -23.42 -22.86
N ASP A 111 -15.99 -24.33 -22.46
CA ASP A 111 -16.32 -24.52 -21.05
C ASP A 111 -15.09 -24.98 -20.25
N GLN A 112 -14.27 -25.86 -20.82
CA GLN A 112 -13.00 -26.28 -20.23
C GLN A 112 -12.01 -25.12 -20.08
N ALA A 113 -11.85 -24.29 -21.12
CA ALA A 113 -10.97 -23.12 -21.07
C ALA A 113 -11.44 -22.10 -20.01
N GLN A 114 -12.75 -21.85 -19.93
CA GLN A 114 -13.34 -20.95 -18.94
C GLN A 114 -13.17 -21.47 -17.51
N TYR A 115 -13.40 -22.77 -17.30
CA TYR A 115 -13.14 -23.41 -16.01
C TYR A 115 -11.66 -23.24 -15.60
N LEU A 116 -10.74 -23.45 -16.54
CA LEU A 116 -9.32 -23.33 -16.27
C LEU A 116 -8.92 -21.88 -15.97
N GLU A 117 -9.49 -20.91 -16.68
CA GLU A 117 -9.30 -19.49 -16.42
C GLU A 117 -9.72 -19.12 -14.99
N VAL A 118 -10.91 -19.55 -14.54
CA VAL A 118 -11.40 -19.29 -13.17
C VAL A 118 -10.43 -19.84 -12.13
N ARG A 119 -9.92 -21.06 -12.33
CA ARG A 119 -8.94 -21.67 -11.42
C ARG A 119 -7.62 -20.92 -11.40
N ILE A 120 -7.11 -20.54 -12.58
CA ILE A 120 -5.87 -19.75 -12.68
C ILE A 120 -6.02 -18.42 -11.95
N ARG A 121 -7.14 -17.71 -12.14
CA ARG A 121 -7.41 -16.44 -11.45
C ARG A 121 -7.46 -16.62 -9.93
N SER A 122 -8.12 -17.69 -9.45
CA SER A 122 -8.16 -18.01 -8.02
C SER A 122 -6.75 -18.26 -7.46
N GLN A 123 -5.93 -19.09 -8.13
CA GLN A 123 -4.55 -19.33 -7.71
C GLN A 123 -3.68 -18.07 -7.78
N SER A 124 -3.92 -17.17 -8.73
CA SER A 124 -3.20 -15.90 -8.82
C SER A 124 -3.47 -15.03 -7.61
N SER A 125 -4.71 -15.00 -7.13
CA SER A 125 -5.06 -14.28 -5.90
C SER A 125 -4.33 -14.88 -4.70
N VAL A 126 -4.29 -16.21 -4.58
CA VAL A 126 -3.58 -16.91 -3.50
C VAL A 126 -2.09 -16.57 -3.51
N LEU A 127 -1.43 -16.71 -4.66
CA LEU A 127 -0.01 -16.41 -4.79
C LEU A 127 0.30 -14.95 -4.42
N PHE A 128 -0.56 -14.01 -4.81
CA PHE A 128 -0.41 -12.60 -4.44
C PHE A 128 -0.56 -12.37 -2.93
N SER A 129 -1.52 -13.04 -2.29
CA SER A 129 -1.68 -12.99 -0.84
C SER A 129 -0.47 -13.58 -0.10
N LEU A 130 0.09 -14.70 -0.59
CA LEU A 130 1.32 -15.29 -0.03
C LEU A 130 2.52 -14.37 -0.20
N LEU A 131 2.67 -13.73 -1.36
CA LEU A 131 3.73 -12.74 -1.62
C LEU A 131 3.61 -11.56 -0.66
N THR A 132 2.40 -10.98 -0.55
CA THR A 132 2.12 -9.86 0.36
C THR A 132 2.43 -10.21 1.81
N HIS A 133 2.08 -11.44 2.24
CA HIS A 133 2.38 -11.91 3.58
C HIS A 133 3.89 -12.08 3.83
N ASN A 134 4.65 -12.51 2.81
CA ASN A 134 6.11 -12.56 2.90
C ASN A 134 6.71 -11.15 2.98
N ASP A 135 6.28 -10.23 2.13
CA ASP A 135 6.72 -8.83 2.14
C ASP A 135 6.45 -8.17 3.49
N ALA A 136 5.28 -8.43 4.10
CA ALA A 136 4.96 -7.98 5.44
C ALA A 136 5.94 -8.53 6.49
N LYS A 137 6.27 -9.83 6.44
CA LYS A 137 7.27 -10.44 7.35
C LYS A 137 8.65 -9.82 7.17
N VAL A 138 9.10 -9.61 5.92
CA VAL A 138 10.37 -8.95 5.62
C VAL A 138 10.37 -7.52 6.16
N ASN A 139 9.30 -6.76 5.93
CA ASN A 139 9.18 -5.39 6.41
C ASN A 139 9.23 -5.31 7.95
N ILE A 140 8.59 -6.25 8.65
CA ILE A 140 8.69 -6.34 10.12
C ILE A 140 10.14 -6.60 10.57
N ARG A 141 10.87 -7.49 9.89
CA ARG A 141 12.28 -7.75 10.20
C ARG A 141 13.15 -6.52 9.95
N VAL A 142 12.95 -5.82 8.85
CA VAL A 142 13.66 -4.57 8.52
C VAL A 142 13.34 -3.48 9.55
N ALA A 143 12.07 -3.34 9.96
CA ALA A 143 11.68 -2.40 11.00
C ALA A 143 12.34 -2.72 12.34
N ASN A 144 12.36 -3.99 12.75
CA ASN A 144 13.04 -4.41 13.98
C ASN A 144 14.55 -4.15 13.92
N ALA A 145 15.20 -4.49 12.81
CA ALA A 145 16.62 -4.18 12.60
C ALA A 145 16.88 -2.68 12.62
N SER A 146 15.96 -1.87 12.08
CA SER A 146 16.07 -0.40 12.11
C SER A 146 15.93 0.16 13.53
N VAL A 147 15.04 -0.41 14.35
CA VAL A 147 14.90 -0.05 15.76
C VAL A 147 16.15 -0.40 16.55
N GLU A 148 16.70 -1.60 16.31
CA GLU A 148 17.95 -2.03 16.95
C GLU A 148 19.13 -1.13 16.52
N LEU A 149 19.25 -0.84 15.23
CA LEU A 149 20.25 0.07 14.70
C LEU A 149 20.10 1.49 15.27
N ALA A 150 18.88 2.01 15.38
CA ALA A 150 18.63 3.30 16.01
C ALA A 150 18.98 3.30 17.50
N ALA A 151 18.73 2.20 18.21
CA ALA A 151 19.12 2.05 19.61
C ALA A 151 20.64 1.98 19.78
N ALA A 152 21.33 1.22 18.91
CA ALA A 152 22.79 1.17 18.86
C ALA A 152 23.38 2.55 18.54
N ALA A 153 22.91 3.20 17.48
CA ALA A 153 23.33 4.55 17.10
C ALA A 153 23.07 5.60 18.19
N ARG A 154 21.98 5.45 18.97
CA ARG A 154 21.72 6.33 20.12
C ARG A 154 22.76 6.13 21.23
N ARG A 155 23.17 4.87 21.51
CA ARG A 155 24.24 4.58 22.47
C ARG A 155 25.58 5.10 21.96
N ASP A 156 25.91 4.85 20.70
CA ASP A 156 27.13 5.35 20.07
C ASP A 156 27.17 6.88 20.05
N GLY A 157 26.02 7.53 19.81
CA GLY A 157 25.86 8.97 19.91
C GLY A 157 26.08 9.53 21.32
N SER A 158 25.84 8.73 22.37
CA SER A 158 26.20 9.11 23.75
C SER A 158 27.72 9.06 23.94
N SER A 159 28.38 8.00 23.47
CA SER A 159 29.84 7.87 23.52
C SER A 159 30.54 8.96 22.70
N MET A 160 30.00 9.30 21.53
CA MET A 160 30.50 10.38 20.66
C MET A 160 30.42 11.74 21.36
N LYS A 161 29.35 12.01 22.12
CA LYS A 161 29.23 13.23 22.93
C LYS A 161 30.32 13.30 24.00
N THR A 162 30.67 12.17 24.62
CA THR A 162 31.75 12.15 25.63
C THR A 162 33.10 12.53 25.03
N ILE A 163 33.45 11.98 23.86
CA ILE A 163 34.71 12.35 23.17
C ILE A 163 34.68 13.83 22.78
N ALA A 164 33.56 14.33 22.25
CA ALA A 164 33.42 15.74 21.90
C ALA A 164 33.62 16.66 23.12
N VAL A 165 33.01 16.35 24.27
CA VAL A 165 33.21 17.09 25.52
C VAL A 165 34.68 17.08 25.95
N LEU A 166 35.34 15.92 25.84
CA LEU A 166 36.77 15.79 26.17
C LEU A 166 37.64 16.70 25.29
N THR A 167 37.39 16.71 23.98
CA THR A 167 38.11 17.59 23.04
C THR A 167 37.85 19.07 23.32
N MET A 168 36.61 19.45 23.68
CA MET A 168 36.26 20.83 24.01
C MET A 168 36.92 21.33 25.29
N ALA A 169 37.21 20.44 26.25
CA ALA A 169 37.94 20.79 27.46
C ALA A 169 39.45 20.90 27.21
N PHE A 170 40.02 19.99 26.42
CA PHE A 170 41.47 19.98 26.17
C PHE A 170 41.91 21.04 25.18
N LEU A 171 41.16 21.30 24.10
CA LEU A 171 41.60 22.21 23.04
C LEU A 171 41.98 23.62 23.55
N PRO A 172 41.16 24.27 24.41
CA PRO A 172 41.52 25.57 24.99
C PRO A 172 42.70 25.47 25.96
N ALA A 173 42.74 24.42 26.79
CA ALA A 173 43.80 24.20 27.76
C ALA A 173 45.16 24.05 27.06
N THR A 174 45.24 23.25 25.98
CA THR A 174 46.47 23.04 25.21
C THR A 174 46.89 24.31 24.48
N PHE A 175 45.95 25.09 23.95
CA PHE A 175 46.24 26.38 23.32
C PHE A 175 46.90 27.35 24.30
N PHE A 176 46.32 27.52 25.48
CA PHE A 176 46.89 28.41 26.50
C PHE A 176 48.20 27.88 27.07
N ALA A 177 48.34 26.56 27.27
CA ALA A 177 49.61 25.97 27.68
C ALA A 177 50.75 26.30 26.69
N ALA A 178 50.48 26.19 25.38
CA ALA A 178 51.42 26.59 24.35
C ALA A 178 51.67 28.12 24.35
N PHE A 179 50.61 28.92 24.50
CA PHE A 179 50.70 30.39 24.52
C PHE A 179 51.58 30.91 25.68
N PHE A 180 51.42 30.36 26.88
CA PHE A 180 52.24 30.73 28.04
C PHE A 180 53.65 30.12 28.00
N SER A 181 53.88 29.08 27.21
CA SER A 181 55.21 28.48 26.99
C SER A 181 56.11 29.34 26.09
N ILE A 182 55.61 30.41 25.47
CA ILE A 182 56.39 31.29 24.60
C ILE A 182 57.30 32.19 25.46
N PRO A 183 58.64 32.00 25.43
CA PRO A 183 59.55 32.74 26.31
C PRO A 183 59.65 34.23 25.98
N SER A 184 59.36 34.61 24.72
CA SER A 184 59.49 35.98 24.23
C SER A 184 58.47 36.96 24.83
N LEU A 185 57.47 36.46 25.56
CA LEU A 185 56.44 37.29 26.18
C LEU A 185 56.69 37.59 27.67
N GLY A 186 57.74 37.05 28.29
CA GLY A 186 58.16 37.45 29.65
C GLY A 186 57.22 37.05 30.80
N TRP A 187 56.48 35.95 30.68
CA TRP A 187 55.48 35.49 31.67
C TRP A 187 56.04 34.62 32.82
N VAL A 188 57.37 34.45 32.94
CA VAL A 188 58.02 33.47 33.84
C VAL A 188 58.08 33.92 35.31
N GLU A 189 57.57 35.11 35.63
CA GLU A 189 57.51 35.62 37.00
C GLU A 189 56.42 34.90 37.83
N PRO A 190 56.71 34.46 39.07
CA PRO A 190 55.78 33.67 39.90
C PRO A 190 54.45 34.38 40.21
N ASP A 191 54.42 35.72 40.19
CA ASP A 191 53.22 36.52 40.45
C ASP A 191 52.17 36.48 39.32
N LYS A 192 52.51 35.95 38.14
CA LYS A 192 51.61 35.87 36.97
C LYS A 192 50.90 34.52 36.83
N PHE A 193 51.16 33.56 37.73
CA PHE A 193 50.47 32.27 37.78
C PHE A 193 48.91 32.37 37.84
N PRO A 194 48.30 33.38 38.51
CA PRO A 194 46.85 33.57 38.47
C PRO A 194 46.31 33.97 37.09
N LEU A 195 47.14 34.59 36.23
CA LEU A 195 46.75 35.06 34.89
C LEU A 195 46.41 33.89 33.96
N PHE A 196 47.08 32.74 34.15
CA PHE A 196 46.74 31.49 33.47
C PHE A 196 45.29 31.10 33.73
N TRP A 197 44.88 31.07 35.00
CA TRP A 197 43.50 30.74 35.40
C TRP A 197 42.50 31.81 34.95
N ALA A 198 42.89 33.08 34.97
CA ALA A 198 42.04 34.19 34.54
C ALA A 198 41.69 34.16 33.04
N CYS A 199 42.57 33.63 32.17
CA CYS A 199 42.30 33.55 30.74
C CYS A 199 41.73 32.19 30.29
N THR A 200 42.17 31.09 30.90
CA THR A 200 41.77 29.72 30.51
C THR A 200 40.32 29.39 30.89
N LEU A 201 39.89 29.75 32.10
CA LEU A 201 38.52 29.50 32.58
C LEU A 201 37.45 30.16 31.71
N PRO A 202 37.50 31.46 31.39
CA PRO A 202 36.45 32.10 30.59
C PRO A 202 36.41 31.59 29.16
N VAL A 203 37.54 31.23 28.55
CA VAL A 203 37.53 30.65 27.20
C VAL A 203 36.97 29.23 27.21
N THR A 204 37.30 28.43 28.23
CA THR A 204 36.71 27.10 28.41
C THR A 204 35.19 27.24 28.63
N ALA A 205 34.77 28.16 29.50
CA ALA A 205 33.35 28.47 29.72
C ALA A 205 32.65 28.95 28.46
N ALA A 206 33.27 29.81 27.65
CA ALA A 206 32.73 30.28 26.38
C ALA A 206 32.58 29.13 25.37
N THR A 207 33.53 28.20 25.32
CA THR A 207 33.49 27.00 24.46
C THR A 207 32.33 26.08 24.86
N PHE A 208 32.16 25.83 26.17
CA PHE A 208 31.01 25.08 26.69
C PHE A 208 29.69 25.80 26.48
N MET A 209 29.63 27.13 26.65
CA MET A 209 28.42 27.93 26.38
C MET A 209 28.03 27.88 24.90
N LEU A 210 29.00 27.97 23.98
CA LEU A 210 28.75 27.86 22.55
C LEU A 210 28.21 26.46 22.20
N TRP A 211 28.83 25.41 22.73
CA TRP A 211 28.36 24.04 22.52
C TRP A 211 26.96 23.80 23.11
N ALA A 212 26.72 24.24 24.35
CA ALA A 212 25.42 24.14 25.00
C ALA A 212 24.37 24.92 24.20
N GLY A 213 24.70 26.12 23.71
CA GLY A 213 23.84 26.93 22.86
C GLY A 213 23.50 26.25 21.52
N VAL A 214 24.46 25.59 20.87
CA VAL A 214 24.24 24.86 19.61
C VAL A 214 23.45 23.56 19.84
N THR A 215 23.79 22.81 20.88
CA THR A 215 23.16 21.50 21.19
C THR A 215 21.75 21.68 21.74
N GLN A 216 21.51 22.71 22.56
CA GLN A 216 20.17 23.03 23.08
C GLN A 216 19.31 23.85 22.12
N ARG A 217 19.88 24.44 21.06
CA ARG A 217 19.13 25.20 20.05
C ARG A 217 18.00 24.38 19.42
N GLU A 218 18.21 23.08 19.23
CA GLU A 218 17.18 22.19 18.68
C GLU A 218 16.04 21.89 19.66
N ALA A 219 16.35 21.71 20.95
CA ALA A 219 15.36 21.53 22.01
C ALA A 219 14.55 22.81 22.27
N MET A 220 15.24 23.96 22.31
CA MET A 220 14.62 25.28 22.49
C MET A 220 13.70 25.62 21.30
N ARG A 221 14.08 25.28 20.06
CA ARG A 221 13.24 25.45 18.87
C ARG A 221 11.95 24.62 18.90
N ARG A 222 11.93 23.47 19.61
CA ARG A 222 10.72 22.65 19.78
C ARG A 222 9.78 23.27 20.81
N LEU A 223 10.29 23.66 21.98
CA LEU A 223 9.51 24.32 23.03
C LEU A 223 8.90 25.65 22.55
N VAL A 224 9.67 26.47 21.82
CA VAL A 224 9.16 27.72 21.26
C VAL A 224 8.05 27.47 20.23
N ARG A 225 8.14 26.39 19.44
CA ARG A 225 7.08 25.99 18.50
C ARG A 225 5.81 25.56 19.24
N ASP A 226 5.94 24.75 20.29
CA ASP A 226 4.80 24.29 21.09
C ASP A 226 4.11 25.44 21.85
N ILE A 227 4.88 26.41 22.33
CA ILE A 227 4.32 27.62 22.95
C ILE A 227 3.58 28.47 21.89
N ALA A 228 4.12 28.55 20.68
CA ALA A 228 3.50 29.30 19.58
C ALA A 228 2.20 28.64 19.07
N SER A 229 2.13 27.31 18.98
CA SER A 229 0.91 26.59 18.57
C SER A 229 -0.18 26.68 19.63
N ARG A 230 0.14 26.52 20.93
CA ARG A 230 -0.81 26.68 22.03
C ARG A 230 -1.42 28.09 22.10
N ARG A 231 -0.64 29.12 21.73
CA ARG A 231 -1.14 30.50 21.62
C ARG A 231 -2.14 30.67 20.47
N ARG A 232 -1.98 29.93 19.36
CA ARG A 232 -2.92 29.97 18.22
C ARG A 232 -4.24 29.26 18.55
N GLU A 233 -4.19 28.04 19.07
CA GLU A 233 -5.39 27.28 19.48
C GLU A 233 -6.23 28.05 20.50
N ARG A 234 -5.59 28.62 21.54
CA ARG A 234 -6.30 29.44 22.54
C ARG A 234 -6.99 30.65 21.90
N ARG A 235 -6.42 31.26 20.86
CA ARG A 235 -7.02 32.41 20.17
C ARG A 235 -8.24 32.00 19.35
N GLU A 236 -8.18 30.86 18.66
CA GLU A 236 -9.30 30.30 17.90
C GLU A 236 -10.45 29.87 18.80
N ASP A 237 -10.16 29.21 19.92
CA ASP A 237 -11.20 28.75 20.86
C ASP A 237 -11.89 29.92 21.56
N THR A 238 -11.12 30.96 21.91
CA THR A 238 -11.69 32.21 22.44
C THR A 238 -12.55 32.93 21.38
N SER A 239 -12.19 32.85 20.10
CA SER A 239 -13.00 33.42 19.01
C SER A 239 -14.29 32.63 18.78
N LYS A 240 -14.24 31.31 18.90
CA LYS A 240 -15.37 30.39 18.77
C LYS A 240 -16.37 30.58 19.91
N TRP A 241 -15.90 30.68 21.15
CA TRP A 241 -16.75 30.99 22.31
C TRP A 241 -17.44 32.34 22.18
N LYS A 242 -16.79 33.36 21.60
CA LYS A 242 -17.41 34.67 21.35
C LYS A 242 -18.48 34.66 20.26
N LEU A 243 -18.40 33.75 19.28
CA LEU A 243 -19.41 33.61 18.22
C LEU A 243 -20.59 32.71 18.63
N SER A 244 -20.41 31.80 19.60
CA SER A 244 -21.40 30.78 19.95
C SER A 244 -22.69 31.28 20.65
N PRO A 245 -22.66 32.13 21.69
CA PRO A 245 -23.87 32.44 22.46
C PRO A 245 -24.93 33.18 21.62
N ARG A 246 -24.48 33.95 20.61
CA ARG A 246 -25.36 34.70 19.72
C ARG A 246 -26.07 33.86 18.67
N LYS A 247 -25.53 32.67 18.34
CA LYS A 247 -26.19 31.71 17.44
C LYS A 247 -27.26 30.91 18.19
N THR A 248 -26.97 30.50 19.41
CA THR A 248 -27.88 29.65 20.21
C THR A 248 -29.19 30.38 20.54
N GLU A 249 -29.16 31.68 20.81
CA GLU A 249 -30.37 32.47 21.08
C GLU A 249 -31.24 32.65 19.82
N ALA A 250 -30.63 32.83 18.64
CA ALA A 250 -31.33 33.00 17.37
C ALA A 250 -31.85 31.68 16.76
N GLU A 251 -31.29 30.55 17.16
CA GLU A 251 -31.75 29.21 16.79
C GLU A 251 -32.88 28.75 17.73
N MET A 252 -32.76 28.96 19.06
CA MET A 252 -33.86 28.68 19.99
C MET A 252 -35.13 29.49 19.69
N GLY A 253 -35.00 30.78 19.35
CA GLY A 253 -36.17 31.60 19.00
C GLY A 253 -36.89 31.12 17.74
N ARG A 254 -36.15 30.58 16.75
CA ARG A 254 -36.75 30.02 15.52
C ARG A 254 -37.46 28.70 15.77
N GLU A 255 -36.88 27.81 16.58
CA GLU A 255 -37.53 26.55 16.94
C GLU A 255 -38.81 26.78 17.77
N GLU A 256 -38.84 27.82 18.61
CA GLU A 256 -40.03 28.15 19.41
C GLU A 256 -41.16 28.73 18.55
N GLU A 257 -40.84 29.54 17.52
CA GLU A 257 -41.83 30.03 16.54
C GLU A 257 -42.40 28.90 15.68
N GLU A 258 -41.57 27.96 15.19
CA GLU A 258 -42.05 26.82 14.40
C GLU A 258 -43.02 25.93 15.20
N ARG A 259 -42.72 25.64 16.47
CA ARG A 259 -43.61 24.86 17.33
C ARG A 259 -44.96 25.54 17.58
N ARG A 260 -44.97 26.87 17.77
CA ARG A 260 -46.21 27.64 17.91
C ARG A 260 -47.05 27.60 16.64
N MET A 261 -46.40 27.67 15.47
CA MET A 261 -47.09 27.57 14.18
C MET A 261 -47.69 26.17 13.94
N GLU A 262 -47.00 25.11 14.38
CA GLU A 262 -47.52 23.74 14.31
C GLU A 262 -48.68 23.48 15.28
N GLU A 263 -48.67 24.07 16.48
CA GLU A 263 -49.81 24.01 17.40
C GLU A 263 -51.03 24.71 16.83
N LEU A 264 -50.88 25.94 16.31
CA LEU A 264 -51.98 26.67 15.66
C LEU A 264 -52.56 25.91 14.46
N ARG A 265 -51.71 25.23 13.69
CA ARG A 265 -52.15 24.42 12.54
C ARG A 265 -52.97 23.21 13.01
N ARG A 266 -52.54 22.52 14.06
CA ARG A 266 -53.29 21.39 14.63
C ARG A 266 -54.63 21.83 15.21
N ASP A 267 -54.67 22.95 15.93
CA ASP A 267 -55.92 23.48 16.49
C ASP A 267 -56.92 23.87 15.39
N HIS A 268 -56.43 24.45 14.29
CA HIS A 268 -57.26 24.77 13.13
C HIS A 268 -57.76 23.52 12.39
N GLU A 269 -56.96 22.45 12.35
CA GLU A 269 -57.35 21.16 11.75
C GLU A 269 -58.43 20.45 12.59
N ILE A 270 -58.30 20.51 13.93
CA ILE A 270 -59.30 19.98 14.87
C ILE A 270 -60.63 20.76 14.77
N GLN A 271 -60.58 22.09 14.61
CA GLN A 271 -61.80 22.89 14.39
C GLN A 271 -62.50 22.59 13.06
N LEU A 272 -61.79 22.09 12.05
CA LEU A 272 -62.38 21.73 10.76
C LEU A 272 -63.08 20.36 10.78
N GLU A 273 -62.61 19.42 11.60
CA GLU A 273 -63.27 18.11 11.76
C GLU A 273 -64.56 18.17 12.61
N ASP A 274 -64.70 19.16 13.50
CA ASP A 274 -65.87 19.30 14.38
C ASP A 274 -67.11 19.93 13.69
N TRP A 275 -66.98 20.39 12.43
CA TRP A 275 -68.04 21.01 11.63
C TRP A 275 -68.56 20.15 10.46
N THR A 276 -68.10 18.90 10.32
CA THR A 276 -68.56 17.92 9.32
C THR A 276 -69.24 16.72 9.95
#